data_AF-A0A9X2P6V6-F1
#
_entry.id   AF-A0A9X2P6V6-F1
#
_cell.length_a   1.000
_cell.length_b   1.000
_cell.length_c   1.000
_cell.angle_alpha   90.00
_cell.angle_beta   90.00
_cell.angle_gamma   90.00
#
_symmetry.space_group_name_H-M   'P 1'
#
loop_
_entity.id
_entity.type
_entity.pdbx_description
1 polymer ?
#
loop_
_entity_poly.entity_id
_entity_poly.type
_entity_poly.pdbx_seq_one_letter_code
_entity_poly.pdbx_strand_id
1 'polypeptide(L)'
;MAKLVSWTKFVGTLGGITFYLMNGSYFARQARQKNKKRYWLSRFFVGTKKMNDEFGRASTLSSSFRNLAHPLLYQMDTGYLHSQLSGAFRKIMLTDGKHGPGKRTLLGGDVSLFRGKEFAKQAKLQNLLGQMPTIQLDQEAGMVKLDFSQVGFLNPKAIPAGASHFQVKIGLVQVPEKPKFKGKSFQSK
;
A
#
# COMPACT_ATOMS: atom_id res chain seq x y z
N MET A 1 3.46 22.59 -2.30
CA MET A 1 4.56 23.46 -2.79
C MET A 1 4.18 23.93 -4.18
N ALA A 2 4.38 25.21 -4.50
CA ALA A 2 4.12 25.71 -5.85
C ALA A 2 5.14 25.14 -6.85
N LYS A 3 4.68 24.89 -8.09
CA LYS A 3 5.48 24.42 -9.22
C LYS A 3 5.36 25.43 -10.36
N LEU A 4 6.49 25.76 -10.97
CA LEU A 4 6.54 26.54 -12.20
C LEU A 4 6.05 25.66 -13.37
N VAL A 5 5.07 26.14 -14.12
CA VAL A 5 4.52 25.44 -15.30
C VAL A 5 5.01 26.09 -16.59
N SER A 6 5.25 27.40 -16.57
CA SER A 6 5.90 28.15 -17.65
C SER A 6 6.53 29.42 -17.06
N TRP A 7 7.31 30.16 -17.83
CA TRP A 7 8.05 31.36 -17.40
C TRP A 7 7.23 32.35 -16.53
N THR A 8 5.92 32.47 -16.76
CA THR A 8 5.02 33.35 -16.01
C THR A 8 3.91 32.64 -15.23
N LYS A 9 3.79 31.30 -15.30
CA LYS A 9 2.64 30.56 -14.76
C LYS A 9 3.07 29.61 -13.65
N PHE A 10 2.39 29.71 -12.51
CA PHE A 10 2.64 28.90 -11.32
C PHE A 10 1.38 28.15 -10.91
N VAL A 11 1.53 26.91 -10.42
CA VAL A 11 0.44 26.14 -9.81
C VAL A 11 0.89 25.70 -8.42
N GLY A 12 0.08 26.03 -7.41
CA GLY A 12 0.28 25.70 -6.01
C GLY A 12 0.38 26.95 -5.11
N THR A 13 0.81 26.75 -3.86
CA THR A 13 0.79 27.83 -2.85
C THR A 13 2.17 28.48 -2.68
N LEU A 14 2.22 29.80 -2.80
CA LEU A 14 3.39 30.66 -2.55
C LEU A 14 2.95 31.85 -1.69
N GLY A 15 3.68 32.15 -0.60
CA GLY A 15 3.42 33.34 0.22
C GLY A 15 1.99 33.44 0.78
N GLY A 16 1.31 32.32 1.02
CA GLY A 16 -0.08 32.33 1.50
C GLY A 16 -1.13 32.57 0.40
N ILE A 17 -0.75 32.57 -0.88
CA ILE A 17 -1.64 32.63 -2.04
C ILE A 17 -1.54 31.30 -2.78
N THR A 18 -2.68 30.66 -3.05
CA THR A 18 -2.77 29.43 -3.86
C THR A 18 -3.20 29.77 -5.27
N PHE A 19 -2.31 29.50 -6.22
CA PHE A 19 -2.54 29.56 -7.65
C PHE A 19 -3.03 28.20 -8.16
N TYR A 20 -4.13 28.15 -8.92
CA TYR A 20 -4.68 26.92 -9.45
C TYR A 20 -5.33 27.14 -10.82
N LEU A 21 -5.44 26.06 -11.59
CA LEU A 21 -6.12 26.07 -12.88
C LEU A 21 -7.55 25.55 -12.70
N MET A 22 -8.53 26.27 -13.23
CA MET A 22 -9.92 25.83 -13.30
C MET A 22 -10.48 26.19 -14.66
N ASN A 23 -11.03 25.21 -15.37
CA ASN A 23 -11.61 25.39 -16.72
C ASN A 23 -10.67 26.10 -17.72
N GLY A 24 -9.36 25.83 -17.65
CA GLY A 24 -8.36 26.43 -18.56
C GLY A 24 -7.89 27.84 -18.16
N SER A 25 -8.51 28.48 -17.17
CA SER A 25 -8.10 29.79 -16.64
C SER A 25 -7.34 29.66 -15.32
N TYR A 26 -6.41 30.58 -15.08
CA TYR A 26 -5.62 30.63 -13.86
C TYR A 26 -6.30 31.51 -12.81
N PHE A 27 -6.48 30.97 -11.62
CA PHE A 27 -7.07 31.66 -10.48
C PHE A 27 -6.07 31.72 -9.32
N ALA A 28 -6.16 32.78 -8.54
CA ALA A 28 -5.45 32.92 -7.28
C ALA A 28 -6.46 33.09 -6.14
N ARG A 29 -6.21 32.44 -5.02
CA ARG A 29 -6.98 32.65 -3.79
C ARG A 29 -6.04 32.73 -2.59
N GLN A 30 -6.45 33.43 -1.55
CA GLN A 30 -5.76 33.34 -0.28
C GLN A 30 -5.84 31.90 0.25
N ALA A 31 -4.69 31.34 0.61
CA ALA A 31 -4.60 30.03 1.20
C ALA A 31 -5.32 30.06 2.55
N ARG A 32 -6.38 29.27 2.68
CA ARG A 32 -7.05 29.09 3.96
C ARG A 32 -6.04 28.48 4.94
N GLN A 33 -5.79 29.16 6.06
CA GLN A 33 -4.97 28.58 7.12
C GLN A 33 -5.58 27.25 7.58
N LYS A 34 -4.76 26.21 7.65
CA LYS A 34 -5.15 24.91 8.18
C LYS A 34 -5.33 25.06 9.69
N ASN A 35 -6.53 25.41 10.13
CA ASN A 35 -6.84 25.47 11.55
C ASN A 35 -7.00 24.03 12.09
N LYS A 36 -5.95 23.52 12.73
CA LYS A 36 -5.94 22.18 13.35
C LYS A 36 -7.10 22.02 14.35
N LYS A 37 -7.39 23.04 15.16
CA LYS A 37 -8.52 23.01 16.11
C LYS A 37 -9.86 22.85 15.38
N ARG A 38 -10.06 23.55 14.25
CA ARG A 38 -11.27 23.39 13.43
C ARG A 38 -11.43 21.97 12.89
N TYR A 39 -10.35 21.32 12.44
CA TYR A 39 -10.43 19.93 11.98
C TYR A 39 -10.93 19.01 13.10
N TRP A 40 -10.33 19.09 14.29
CA TRP A 40 -10.68 18.22 15.42
C TRP A 40 -12.06 18.50 16.01
N LEU A 41 -12.46 19.77 16.13
CA LEU A 41 -13.71 20.18 16.78
C LEU A 41 -14.93 20.12 15.85
N SER A 42 -14.75 20.34 14.54
CA SER A 42 -15.89 20.46 13.62
C SER A 42 -16.54 19.11 13.28
N ARG A 43 -17.89 19.12 13.25
CA ARG A 43 -18.73 17.99 12.80
C ARG A 43 -18.62 17.72 11.30
N PHE A 44 -18.28 18.72 10.48
CA PHE A 44 -18.14 18.56 9.03
C PHE A 44 -17.05 17.55 8.63
N PHE A 45 -16.04 17.34 9.49
CA PHE A 45 -14.92 16.42 9.21
C PHE A 45 -15.10 15.02 9.82
N VAL A 46 -16.28 14.66 10.35
CA VAL A 46 -16.47 13.34 10.99
C VAL A 46 -16.19 12.19 10.03
N GLY A 47 -16.67 12.27 8.79
CA GLY A 47 -16.37 11.26 7.76
C GLY A 47 -14.88 11.19 7.42
N THR A 48 -14.25 12.36 7.22
CA THR A 48 -12.80 12.45 6.95
C THR A 48 -11.96 11.82 8.07
N LYS A 49 -12.30 12.06 9.34
CA LYS A 49 -11.60 11.47 10.48
C LYS A 49 -11.70 9.94 10.47
N LYS A 50 -12.90 9.40 10.28
CA LYS A 50 -13.14 7.95 10.17
C LYS A 50 -12.32 7.32 9.05
N MET A 51 -12.32 7.93 7.86
CA MET A 51 -11.52 7.45 6.73
C MET A 51 -10.01 7.54 7.01
N ASN A 52 -9.57 8.60 7.70
CA ASN A 52 -8.17 8.78 8.05
C ASN A 52 -7.68 7.73 9.05
N ASP A 53 -8.52 7.31 10.00
CA ASP A 53 -8.19 6.24 10.95
C ASP A 53 -7.98 4.89 10.23
N GLU A 54 -8.86 4.56 9.28
CA GLU A 54 -8.73 3.36 8.44
C GLU A 54 -7.48 3.43 7.54
N PHE A 55 -7.25 4.58 6.91
CA PHE A 55 -6.06 4.80 6.08
C PHE A 55 -4.77 4.68 6.90
N GLY A 56 -4.74 5.27 8.09
CA GLY A 56 -3.62 5.17 9.03
C GLY A 56 -3.35 3.72 9.40
N ARG A 57 -4.40 2.95 9.73
CA ARG A 57 -4.28 1.52 10.07
C ARG A 57 -3.74 0.70 8.90
N ALA A 58 -4.26 0.90 7.68
CA ALA A 58 -3.76 0.24 6.49
C ALA A 58 -2.29 0.59 6.21
N SER A 59 -1.90 1.86 6.35
CA SER A 59 -0.51 2.30 6.20
C SER A 59 0.41 1.67 7.24
N THR A 60 0.01 1.59 8.50
CA THR A 60 0.82 0.94 9.56
C THR A 60 0.98 -0.56 9.30
N LEU A 61 -0.08 -1.24 8.84
CA LEU A 61 0.00 -2.64 8.42
C LEU A 61 1.00 -2.82 7.27
N SER A 62 0.97 -1.95 6.25
CA SER A 62 1.92 -1.99 5.14
C SER A 62 3.36 -1.79 5.57
N SER A 63 3.61 -0.83 6.47
CA SER A 63 4.95 -0.62 7.03
C SER A 63 5.41 -1.84 7.83
N SER A 64 4.55 -2.42 8.67
CA SER A 64 4.88 -3.60 9.47
C SER A 64 5.18 -4.80 8.58
N PHE A 65 4.35 -5.07 7.56
CA PHE A 65 4.57 -6.14 6.59
C PHE A 65 5.91 -5.96 5.89
N ARG A 66 6.21 -4.76 5.38
CA ARG A 66 7.47 -4.47 4.69
C ARG A 66 8.69 -4.67 5.59
N ASN A 67 8.61 -4.25 6.85
CA ASN A 67 9.71 -4.42 7.79
C ASN A 67 9.97 -5.90 8.08
N LEU A 68 8.92 -6.69 8.29
CA LEU A 68 9.04 -8.14 8.54
C LEU A 68 9.47 -8.92 7.29
N ALA A 69 8.99 -8.53 6.12
CA ALA A 69 9.33 -9.14 4.83
C ALA A 69 10.62 -8.58 4.21
N HIS A 70 11.32 -7.64 4.88
CA HIS A 70 12.49 -6.95 4.34
C HIS A 70 13.58 -7.91 3.79
N PRO A 71 13.91 -9.04 4.47
CA PRO A 71 14.91 -9.97 3.94
C PRO A 71 14.56 -10.56 2.56
N LEU A 72 13.27 -10.64 2.23
CA LEU A 72 12.78 -11.13 0.93
C LEU A 72 12.68 -10.00 -0.10
N LEU A 73 12.33 -8.80 0.37
CA LEU A 73 12.00 -7.66 -0.49
C LEU A 73 13.19 -6.76 -0.84
N TYR A 74 14.31 -6.83 -0.10
CA TYR A 74 15.43 -5.90 -0.26
C TYR A 74 16.00 -5.85 -1.69
N GLN A 75 15.97 -6.98 -2.40
CA GLN A 75 16.46 -7.09 -3.79
C GLN A 75 15.43 -6.63 -4.83
N MET A 76 14.19 -6.36 -4.43
CA MET A 76 13.12 -5.96 -5.34
C MET A 76 13.05 -4.44 -5.46
N ASP A 77 13.14 -3.91 -6.69
CA ASP A 77 12.84 -2.50 -6.96
C ASP A 77 11.35 -2.25 -6.76
N THR A 78 11.01 -1.71 -5.59
CA THR A 78 9.62 -1.57 -5.16
C THR A 78 9.35 -0.20 -4.55
N GLY A 79 9.75 0.87 -5.27
CA GLY A 79 9.49 2.26 -4.86
C GLY A 79 8.03 2.54 -4.48
N TYR A 80 7.08 1.79 -5.04
CA TYR A 80 5.64 1.93 -4.77
C TYR A 80 5.03 0.82 -3.90
N LEU A 81 5.83 -0.06 -3.27
CA LEU A 81 5.30 -1.19 -2.50
C LEU A 81 4.40 -0.75 -1.35
N HIS A 82 4.79 0.33 -0.66
CA HIS A 82 4.06 0.83 0.50
C HIS A 82 2.64 1.25 0.12
N SER A 83 2.51 2.04 -0.95
CA SER A 83 1.21 2.53 -1.40
C SER A 83 0.36 1.41 -1.99
N GLN A 84 0.96 0.44 -2.69
CA GLN A 84 0.27 -0.74 -3.21
C GLN A 84 -0.27 -1.63 -2.08
N LEU A 85 0.56 -1.95 -1.08
CA LEU A 85 0.14 -2.72 0.10
C LEU A 85 -0.93 -1.98 0.88
N SER A 86 -0.76 -0.67 1.08
CA SER A 86 -1.72 0.13 1.85
C SER A 86 -3.06 0.20 1.16
N GLY A 87 -3.05 0.34 -0.17
CA GLY A 87 -4.26 0.24 -1.00
C GLY A 87 -4.91 -1.14 -0.91
N ALA A 88 -4.13 -2.23 -0.95
CA ALA A 88 -4.65 -3.60 -0.85
C ALA A 88 -5.28 -3.88 0.52
N PHE A 89 -4.60 -3.55 1.62
CA PHE A 89 -5.15 -3.70 2.97
C PHE A 89 -6.39 -2.84 3.18
N ARG A 90 -6.39 -1.60 2.69
CA ARG A 90 -7.58 -0.75 2.77
C ARG A 90 -8.75 -1.37 2.01
N LYS A 91 -8.54 -1.94 0.82
CA LYS A 91 -9.61 -2.62 0.06
C LYS A 91 -10.21 -3.77 0.86
N ILE A 92 -9.38 -4.60 1.49
CA ILE A 92 -9.81 -5.69 2.36
C ILE A 92 -10.63 -5.14 3.53
N MET A 93 -10.10 -4.16 4.25
CA MET A 93 -10.80 -3.55 5.39
C MET A 93 -12.16 -2.97 5.01
N LEU A 94 -12.32 -2.42 3.80
CA LEU A 94 -13.59 -1.86 3.36
C LEU A 94 -14.70 -2.92 3.17
N THR A 95 -14.33 -4.20 3.01
CA THR A 95 -15.28 -5.32 2.94
C THR A 95 -15.76 -5.79 4.31
N ASP A 96 -15.20 -5.25 5.41
CA ASP A 96 -15.64 -5.55 6.76
C ASP A 96 -17.06 -5.02 7.00
N GLY A 97 -18.00 -5.97 7.04
CA GLY A 97 -19.42 -5.74 7.35
C GLY A 97 -19.74 -5.77 8.85
N LYS A 98 -18.81 -6.19 9.71
CA LYS A 98 -19.02 -6.30 11.16
C LYS A 98 -18.82 -4.96 11.87
N HIS A 99 -17.85 -4.17 11.41
CA HIS A 99 -17.51 -2.90 12.04
C HIS A 99 -17.94 -1.68 11.20
N GLY A 100 -18.38 -0.63 11.90
CA GLY A 100 -18.70 0.65 11.26
C GLY A 100 -17.48 1.41 10.72
N PRO A 101 -17.69 2.44 9.87
CA PRO A 101 -16.61 3.25 9.31
C PRO A 101 -15.71 3.89 10.39
N GLY A 102 -14.39 3.82 10.20
CA GLY A 102 -13.35 4.22 11.15
C GLY A 102 -12.90 3.10 12.09
N LYS A 103 -13.69 2.03 12.22
CA LYS A 103 -13.40 0.92 13.14
C LYS A 103 -13.09 -0.40 12.44
N ARG A 104 -13.32 -0.50 11.14
CA ARG A 104 -13.06 -1.68 10.30
C ARG A 104 -11.66 -2.27 10.50
N THR A 105 -11.56 -3.58 10.49
CA THR A 105 -10.30 -4.30 10.71
C THR A 105 -9.94 -5.18 9.52
N LEU A 106 -8.69 -5.64 9.46
CA LEU A 106 -8.24 -6.48 8.36
C LEU A 106 -8.88 -7.88 8.45
N LEU A 107 -8.94 -8.46 9.66
CA LEU A 107 -9.55 -9.78 9.90
C LEU A 107 -11.08 -9.75 9.83
N GLY A 108 -11.69 -8.58 10.02
CA GLY A 108 -13.12 -8.39 9.80
C GLY A 108 -13.53 -8.37 8.33
N GLY A 109 -12.57 -8.14 7.42
CA GLY A 109 -12.77 -8.14 5.97
C GLY A 109 -12.37 -9.44 5.28
N ASP A 110 -12.56 -9.49 3.98
CA ASP A 110 -12.21 -10.62 3.12
C ASP A 110 -10.71 -10.61 2.75
N VAL A 111 -9.92 -11.36 3.52
CA VAL A 111 -8.47 -11.50 3.31
C VAL A 111 -8.14 -12.25 2.01
N SER A 112 -9.09 -12.99 1.42
CA SER A 112 -8.86 -13.73 0.17
C SER A 112 -8.48 -12.82 -1.00
N LEU A 113 -8.89 -11.54 -0.95
CA LEU A 113 -8.51 -10.51 -1.94
C LEU A 113 -7.00 -10.23 -2.01
N PHE A 114 -6.23 -10.66 -1.00
CA PHE A 114 -4.77 -10.57 -1.00
C PHE A 114 -4.12 -11.73 -1.74
N ARG A 115 -4.83 -12.86 -1.94
CA ARG A 115 -4.31 -14.05 -2.59
C ARG A 115 -3.95 -13.75 -4.06
N GLY A 116 -2.78 -14.21 -4.50
CA GLY A 116 -2.30 -14.00 -5.85
C GLY A 116 -1.94 -12.54 -6.18
N LYS A 117 -1.78 -11.66 -5.17
CA LYS A 117 -1.33 -10.30 -5.43
C LYS A 117 0.14 -10.27 -5.85
N GLU A 118 0.36 -9.72 -7.04
CA GLU A 118 1.69 -9.42 -7.56
C GLU A 118 2.01 -7.94 -7.40
N PHE A 119 3.20 -7.65 -6.87
CA PHE A 119 3.67 -6.28 -6.66
C PHE A 119 4.58 -5.78 -7.79
N ALA A 120 5.25 -6.69 -8.49
CA ALA A 120 6.04 -6.37 -9.67
C ALA A 120 5.13 -6.01 -10.86
N LYS A 121 5.38 -4.86 -11.50
CA LYS A 121 4.61 -4.43 -12.68
C LYS A 121 5.05 -5.15 -13.96
N GLN A 122 6.35 -5.38 -14.12
CA GLN A 122 6.97 -5.87 -15.36
C GLN A 122 7.29 -7.37 -15.29
N ALA A 123 7.93 -7.82 -14.21
CA ALA A 123 8.31 -9.22 -14.01
C ALA A 123 7.30 -9.94 -13.09
N LYS A 124 6.13 -10.24 -13.64
CA LYS A 124 5.07 -10.95 -12.92
C LYS A 124 5.37 -12.45 -12.85
N LEU A 125 5.17 -13.04 -11.68
CA LEU A 125 5.40 -14.48 -11.46
C LEU A 125 4.41 -15.34 -12.25
N GLN A 126 3.16 -14.91 -12.35
CA GLN A 126 2.13 -15.57 -13.15
C GLN A 126 2.47 -15.62 -14.66
N ASN A 127 3.31 -14.70 -15.14
CA ASN A 127 3.73 -14.70 -16.54
C ASN A 127 4.89 -15.67 -16.77
N LEU A 128 5.68 -15.93 -15.72
CA LEU A 128 6.84 -16.81 -15.75
C LEU A 128 6.44 -18.28 -15.55
N LEU A 129 5.55 -18.57 -14.61
CA LEU A 129 5.09 -19.92 -14.31
C LEU A 129 3.90 -20.28 -15.19
N GLY A 130 3.92 -21.46 -15.84
CA GLY A 130 2.78 -21.95 -16.62
C GLY A 130 1.51 -22.14 -15.79
N GLN A 131 1.67 -22.38 -14.48
CA GLN A 131 0.58 -22.43 -13.51
C GLN A 131 1.13 -22.02 -12.13
N MET A 132 0.31 -21.35 -11.32
CA MET A 132 0.70 -20.93 -9.96
C MET A 132 0.67 -22.12 -8.99
N PRO A 133 1.62 -22.21 -8.05
CA PRO A 133 1.61 -23.24 -7.02
C PRO A 133 0.36 -23.12 -6.14
N THR A 134 -0.14 -24.26 -5.67
CA THR A 134 -1.26 -24.27 -4.72
C THR A 134 -0.73 -24.00 -3.31
N ILE A 135 -1.49 -23.19 -2.56
CA ILE A 135 -1.16 -22.81 -1.19
C ILE A 135 -2.25 -23.40 -0.30
N GLN A 136 -1.85 -24.26 0.63
CA GLN A 136 -2.70 -24.85 1.65
C GLN A 136 -2.22 -24.38 3.02
N LEU A 137 -3.15 -23.81 3.79
CA LEU A 137 -2.91 -23.37 5.16
C LEU A 137 -3.51 -24.41 6.10
N ASP A 138 -2.67 -25.07 6.88
CA ASP A 138 -3.10 -25.90 7.99
C ASP A 138 -3.03 -25.05 9.27
N GLN A 139 -4.20 -24.62 9.74
CA GLN A 139 -4.31 -23.75 10.91
C GLN A 139 -4.08 -24.50 12.23
N GLU A 140 -4.34 -25.81 12.27
CA GLU A 140 -4.18 -26.63 13.47
C GLU A 140 -2.71 -27.01 13.66
N ALA A 141 -2.03 -27.39 12.57
CA ALA A 141 -0.61 -27.69 12.60
C ALA A 141 0.29 -26.45 12.52
N GLY A 142 -0.27 -25.28 12.21
CA GLY A 142 0.49 -24.04 11.99
C GLY A 142 1.42 -24.10 10.79
N MET A 143 1.10 -24.94 9.79
CA MET A 143 1.93 -25.19 8.61
C MET A 143 1.36 -24.53 7.36
N VAL A 144 2.25 -24.08 6.47
CA VAL A 144 1.88 -23.66 5.12
C VAL A 144 2.51 -24.64 4.14
N LYS A 145 1.67 -25.38 3.41
CA LYS A 145 2.10 -26.27 2.35
C LYS A 145 2.00 -25.54 1.02
N LEU A 146 3.13 -25.48 0.32
CA LEU A 146 3.23 -24.95 -1.03
C LEU A 146 3.51 -26.11 -1.96
N ASP A 147 2.57 -26.41 -2.84
CA ASP A 147 2.68 -27.51 -3.78
C ASP A 147 2.98 -26.97 -5.18
N PHE A 148 4.17 -27.36 -5.66
CA PHE A 148 4.73 -27.00 -6.95
C PHE A 148 4.52 -28.08 -8.01
N SER A 149 3.87 -29.20 -7.70
CA SER A 149 3.67 -30.33 -8.64
C SER A 149 2.91 -29.94 -9.90
N GLN A 150 2.04 -28.94 -9.79
CA GLN A 150 1.22 -28.41 -10.89
C GLN A 150 1.87 -27.25 -11.62
N VAL A 151 3.03 -26.75 -11.16
CA VAL A 151 3.75 -25.68 -11.83
C VAL A 151 4.38 -26.29 -13.07
N GLY A 152 3.65 -26.23 -14.19
CA GLY A 152 4.12 -26.72 -15.48
C GLY A 152 5.38 -25.98 -15.97
N PHE A 153 5.63 -26.02 -17.28
CA PHE A 153 6.83 -25.39 -17.83
C PHE A 153 6.89 -23.87 -17.60
N LEU A 154 8.11 -23.35 -17.47
CA LEU A 154 8.34 -21.91 -17.46
C LEU A 154 8.03 -21.34 -18.85
N ASN A 155 7.41 -20.17 -18.88
CA ASN A 155 7.17 -19.45 -20.12
C ASN A 155 8.49 -18.84 -20.64
N PRO A 156 9.05 -19.35 -21.76
CA PRO A 156 10.36 -18.92 -22.24
C PRO A 156 10.38 -17.43 -22.65
N LYS A 157 9.22 -16.86 -23.04
CA LYS A 157 9.11 -15.44 -23.39
C LYS A 157 9.20 -14.49 -22.20
N ALA A 158 8.93 -15.00 -20.99
CA ALA A 158 9.01 -14.23 -19.76
C ALA A 158 10.39 -14.30 -19.09
N ILE A 159 11.29 -15.15 -19.59
CA ILE A 159 12.66 -15.28 -19.10
C ILE A 159 13.49 -14.13 -19.69
N PRO A 160 14.19 -13.33 -18.86
CA PRO A 160 15.08 -12.29 -19.36
C PRO A 160 16.18 -12.85 -20.27
N ALA A 161 16.50 -12.13 -21.35
CA ALA A 161 17.57 -12.52 -22.26
C ALA A 161 18.91 -12.63 -21.51
N GLY A 162 19.59 -13.77 -21.65
CA GLY A 162 20.88 -14.06 -20.99
C GLY A 162 20.77 -14.65 -19.58
N ALA A 163 19.57 -14.89 -19.04
CA ALA A 163 19.41 -15.57 -17.76
C ALA A 163 19.75 -17.06 -17.87
N SER A 164 20.73 -17.54 -17.09
CA SER A 164 21.11 -18.96 -17.01
C SER A 164 20.45 -19.71 -15.85
N HIS A 165 20.06 -18.99 -14.79
CA HIS A 165 19.48 -19.56 -13.58
C HIS A 165 18.34 -18.67 -13.07
N PHE A 166 17.42 -19.27 -12.32
CA PHE A 166 16.40 -18.56 -11.55
C PHE A 166 16.34 -19.14 -10.13
N GLN A 167 15.89 -18.32 -9.19
CA GLN A 167 15.68 -18.74 -7.81
C GLN A 167 14.29 -18.28 -7.35
N VAL A 168 13.54 -19.18 -6.72
CA VAL A 168 12.30 -18.86 -6.02
C VAL A 168 12.61 -18.81 -4.52
N LYS A 169 12.41 -17.62 -3.92
CA LYS A 169 12.52 -17.44 -2.47
C LYS A 169 11.11 -17.44 -1.87
N ILE A 170 10.89 -18.32 -0.92
CA ILE A 170 9.63 -18.44 -0.19
C ILE A 170 9.87 -17.88 1.21
N GLY A 171 8.91 -17.13 1.73
CA GLY A 171 8.94 -16.73 3.13
C GLY A 171 7.55 -16.61 3.71
N LEU A 172 7.46 -16.98 4.99
CA LEU A 172 6.26 -16.85 5.80
C LEU A 172 6.39 -15.60 6.67
N VAL A 173 5.40 -14.71 6.60
CA VAL A 173 5.38 -13.47 7.38
C VAL A 173 4.08 -13.40 8.16
N GLN A 174 4.21 -13.39 9.49
CA GLN A 174 3.09 -13.18 10.39
C GLN A 174 3.00 -11.70 10.75
N VAL A 175 1.88 -11.06 10.40
CA VAL A 175 1.63 -9.66 10.73
C VAL A 175 0.53 -9.59 11.80
N PRO A 176 0.78 -8.94 12.95
CA PRO A 176 -0.27 -8.73 13.94
C PRO A 176 -1.32 -7.76 13.40
N GLU A 177 -2.59 -7.96 13.75
CA GLU A 177 -3.69 -7.11 13.26
C GLU A 177 -3.55 -5.62 13.68
N LYS A 178 -2.98 -5.39 14.87
CA LYS A 178 -2.70 -4.05 15.41
C LYS A 178 -1.20 -3.90 15.63
N PRO A 179 -0.41 -3.69 14.57
CA PRO A 179 1.03 -3.52 14.72
C PRO A 179 1.30 -2.24 15.52
N LYS A 180 2.05 -2.38 16.61
CA LYS A 180 2.50 -1.21 17.40
C LYS A 180 3.53 -0.45 16.56
N PHE A 181 3.22 0.79 16.21
CA PHE A 181 4.19 1.67 15.57
C PHE A 181 5.23 2.10 16.60
N LYS A 182 6.41 1.45 16.64
CA LYS A 182 7.57 1.94 17.39
C LYS A 182 8.31 3.01 16.57
N GLY A 183 7.65 4.12 16.30
CA GLY A 183 8.33 5.30 15.77
C GLY A 183 9.05 6.00 16.91
N LYS A 184 10.37 5.80 17.07
CA LYS A 184 11.18 6.73 17.86
C LYS A 184 11.22 8.03 17.08
N SER A 185 10.50 9.06 17.55
CA SER A 185 10.72 10.43 17.08
C SER A 185 12.13 10.84 17.51
N PHE A 186 13.08 10.85 16.58
CA PHE A 186 14.31 11.61 16.79
C PHE A 186 13.91 13.08 16.80
N GLN A 187 13.79 13.65 18.00
CA GLN A 187 13.96 15.08 18.16
C GLN A 187 15.45 15.34 17.99
N SER A 188 15.84 15.98 16.89
CA SER A 188 17.16 16.62 16.86
C SER A 188 17.12 17.68 17.97
N LYS A 189 18.07 17.57 18.90
CA LYS A 189 18.51 18.72 19.68
C LYS A 189 19.25 19.68 18.74
#